data_AF-A0A367EKM1-F1
#
_entry.id   AF-A0A367EKM1-F1
#
_cell.length_a   1.000
_cell.length_b   1.000
_cell.length_c   1.000
_cell.angle_alpha   90.00
_cell.angle_beta   90.00
_cell.angle_gamma   90.00
#
_symmetry.space_group_name_H-M   'P 1'
#
loop_
_entity.id
_entity.type
_entity.pdbx_description
1 polymer ?
#
loop_
_entity_poly.entity_id
_entity_poly.type
_entity_poly.pdbx_seq_one_letter_code
_entity_poly.pdbx_strand_id
1 'polypeptide(L)' 'MEKAELYAVDLSDVTWLAAPGSNPEDRVEISYFALGAVALRDPAHADLRYTDREWDAFRRGVLADEFA' A
#
# COMPACT_ATOMS: atom_id res chain seq x y z
N MET A 1 -14.02 4.11 -0.88
CA MET A 1 -13.28 5.39 -0.78
C MET A 1 -12.71 5.70 -2.15
N GLU A 2 -12.90 6.93 -2.59
CA GLU A 2 -12.32 7.45 -3.81
C GLU A 2 -10.85 7.81 -3.61
N LYS A 3 -10.08 7.86 -4.70
CA LYS A 3 -8.65 8.18 -4.67
C LYS A 3 -8.35 9.50 -3.97
N ALA A 4 -9.15 10.53 -4.25
CA ALA A 4 -8.96 11.86 -3.67
C ALA A 4 -9.17 11.85 -2.14
N GLU A 5 -10.16 11.08 -1.65
CA GLU A 5 -10.39 10.91 -0.22
C GLU A 5 -9.22 10.21 0.46
N LEU A 6 -8.65 9.19 -0.19
CA LEU A 6 -7.46 8.51 0.32
C LEU A 6 -6.28 9.46 0.46
N TYR A 7 -6.04 10.36 -0.50
CA TYR A 7 -4.96 11.34 -0.42
C TYR A 7 -5.21 12.45 0.63
N ALA A 8 -6.44 12.62 1.10
CA ALA A 8 -6.77 13.52 2.20
C ALA A 8 -6.58 12.88 3.59
N VAL A 9 -6.42 11.55 3.68
CA VAL A 9 -6.16 10.87 4.95
C VAL A 9 -4.78 11.24 5.50
N ASP A 10 -4.74 11.61 6.79
CA ASP A 10 -3.49 11.73 7.54
C ASP A 10 -2.95 10.33 7.87
N LEU A 11 -1.70 10.08 7.48
CA LEU A 11 -1.01 8.81 7.65
C LEU A 11 -0.08 8.78 8.88
N SER A 12 -0.03 9.85 9.67
CA SER A 12 0.88 9.98 10.81
C SER A 12 0.69 8.88 11.87
N ASP A 13 -0.57 8.54 12.16
CA ASP A 13 -0.96 7.62 13.24
C ASP A 13 -1.44 6.24 12.76
N VAL A 14 -1.18 5.88 11.50
CA VAL A 14 -1.62 4.58 10.97
C VAL A 14 -0.65 3.46 11.36
N THR A 15 -1.20 2.26 11.51
CA THR A 15 -0.39 1.07 11.78
C THR A 15 0.21 0.54 10.49
N TRP A 16 1.53 0.60 10.38
CA TRP A 16 2.28 0.04 9.26
C TRP A 16 2.67 -1.42 9.50
N LEU A 17 2.43 -2.25 8.49
CA LEU A 17 2.75 -3.68 8.49
C LEU A 17 3.85 -3.97 7.47
N ALA A 18 4.86 -4.72 7.88
CA ALA A 18 5.92 -5.19 6.99
C ALA A 18 5.96 -6.73 6.97
N ALA A 19 6.58 -7.28 5.93
CA ALA A 19 6.83 -8.71 5.86
C ALA A 19 7.74 -9.16 7.03
N PRO A 20 7.46 -10.29 7.70
CA PRO A 20 8.31 -10.81 8.77
C PRO A 20 9.76 -11.00 8.31
N GLY A 21 10.72 -10.51 9.11
CA GLY A 21 12.15 -10.64 8.82
C GLY A 21 12.70 -9.69 7.75
N SER A 22 11.89 -8.77 7.22
CA SER A 22 12.35 -7.75 6.27
C SER A 22 13.26 -6.69 6.92
N ASN A 23 14.21 -6.18 6.14
CA ASN A 23 15.15 -5.14 6.59
C ASN A 23 14.40 -3.80 6.81
N PRO A 24 14.42 -3.19 8.01
CA PRO A 24 13.78 -1.90 8.26
C PRO A 24 14.21 -0.76 7.34
N GLU A 25 15.44 -0.79 6.83
CA GLU A 25 15.97 0.25 5.94
C GLU A 25 15.56 0.06 4.48
N ASP A 26 15.12 -1.15 4.12
CA ASP A 26 14.84 -1.55 2.74
C ASP A 26 13.65 -2.52 2.71
N ARG A 27 12.49 -2.04 3.13
CA ARG A 27 11.24 -2.79 3.09
C ARG A 27 10.09 -1.89 2.69
N VAL A 28 9.15 -2.48 1.97
CA VAL A 28 7.84 -1.89 1.78
C VAL A 28 6.97 -2.17 3.01
N GLU A 29 6.14 -1.20 3.36
CA GLU A 29 5.16 -1.32 4.44
C GLU A 29 3.77 -1.02 3.90
N ILE A 30 2.74 -1.67 4.45
CA ILE A 30 1.35 -1.45 4.07
C ILE A 30 0.50 -1.11 5.28
N SER A 31 -0.47 -0.21 5.09
CA SER A 31 -1.53 0.07 6.05
C SER A 31 -2.89 -0.14 5.37
N TYR A 32 -3.78 -0.86 6.05
CA TYR A 32 -5.13 -1.12 5.57
C TYR A 32 -6.12 -0.12 6.16
N PHE A 33 -7.00 0.40 5.31
CA PHE A 33 -8.12 1.24 5.72
C PHE A 33 -9.45 0.48 5.65
N ALA A 34 -10.49 1.11 6.18
CA ALA A 34 -11.85 0.63 5.98
C ALA A 34 -12.15 0.45 4.49
N LEU A 35 -12.94 -0.58 4.17
CA LEU A 35 -13.36 -0.92 2.80
C LEU A 35 -12.22 -1.38 1.87
N GLY A 36 -11.10 -1.88 2.40
CA GLY A 36 -10.08 -2.58 1.60
C GLY A 36 -9.06 -1.69 0.89
N ALA A 37 -9.15 -0.37 1.05
CA ALA A 37 -8.14 0.55 0.54
C ALA A 37 -6.80 0.40 1.29
N VAL A 38 -5.70 0.71 0.62
CA VAL A 38 -4.34 0.47 1.12
C VAL A 38 -3.45 1.70 0.89
N ALA A 39 -2.65 2.05 1.90
CA ALA A 39 -1.45 2.87 1.70
C ALA A 39 -0.23 1.95 1.70
N LEU A 40 0.69 2.21 0.77
CA LEU A 40 1.96 1.52 0.65
C LEU A 40 3.08 2.56 0.82
N ARG A 41 3.97 2.29 1.77
CA ARG A 41 5.19 3.07 1.99
C ARG A 41 6.37 2.34 1.37
N ASP A 42 7.14 3.06 0.59
CA ASP A 42 8.35 2.59 -0.07
C ASP A 42 9.49 3.55 0.31
N PRO A 43 10.64 3.06 0.82
CA PRO A 43 11.73 3.93 1.24
C PRO A 43 12.38 4.72 0.10
N ALA A 44 12.23 4.28 -1.15
CA ALA A 44 12.77 4.95 -2.35
C ALA A 44 11.76 5.92 -3.01
N HIS A 45 10.48 5.87 -2.64
CA HIS A 45 9.41 6.58 -3.32
C HIS A 45 8.43 7.25 -2.36
N ALA A 46 7.57 8.14 -2.87
CA ALA A 46 6.49 8.70 -2.06
C ALA A 46 5.43 7.64 -1.75
N ASP A 47 4.77 7.76 -0.60
CA ASP A 47 3.68 6.87 -0.19
C ASP A 47 2.59 6.77 -1.28
N LEU A 48 2.37 5.54 -1.77
CA LEU A 48 1.35 5.22 -2.76
C LEU A 48 0.04 4.89 -2.04
N ARG A 49 -1.10 5.24 -2.65
CA ARG A 49 -2.43 4.95 -2.08
C ARG A 49 -3.28 4.27 -3.14
N TYR A 50 -3.89 3.15 -2.79
CA TYR A 50 -4.71 2.34 -3.67
C TYR A 50 -6.14 2.30 -3.13
N THR A 51 -7.12 2.56 -3.99
CA THR A 51 -8.49 2.11 -3.73
C THR A 51 -8.53 0.59 -3.66
N ASP A 52 -9.58 0.03 -3.07
CA ASP A 52 -9.77 -1.43 -2.99
C ASP A 52 -9.63 -2.10 -4.37
N ARG A 53 -10.28 -1.52 -5.39
CA ARG A 53 -10.22 -2.02 -6.77
C ARG A 53 -8.81 -1.92 -7.38
N GLU A 54 -8.11 -0.81 -7.16
CA GLU A 54 -6.73 -0.65 -7.66
C GLU A 54 -5.77 -1.63 -6.97
N TRP A 55 -5.92 -1.84 -5.66
CA TRP A 55 -5.09 -2.75 -4.90
C TRP A 55 -5.29 -4.21 -5.32
N ASP A 56 -6.55 -4.60 -5.51
CA ASP A 56 -6.93 -5.92 -6.00
C ASP A 56 -6.42 -6.17 -7.43
N ALA A 57 -6.49 -5.16 -8.31
CA ALA A 57 -5.88 -5.24 -9.66
C ALA A 57 -4.35 -5.38 -9.60
N PHE A 58 -3.68 -4.57 -8.77
CA PHE A 58 -2.22 -4.64 -8.58
C PHE A 58 -1.78 -6.03 -8.10
N ARG A 59 -2.42 -6.55 -7.04
CA ARG A 59 -2.12 -7.88 -6.49
C ARG A 59 -2.29 -8.99 -7.53
N ARG A 60 -3.34 -8.92 -8.35
CA ARG A 60 -3.56 -9.91 -9.41
C ARG A 60 -2.43 -9.90 -10.42
N GLY A 61 -2.00 -8.74 -10.91
CA GLY A 61 -0.92 -8.70 -11.89
C GLY A 61 0.42 -9.15 -11.30
N VAL A 62 0.71 -8.84 -10.02
CA VAL A 62 1.91 -9.35 -9.33
C VAL A 62 1.87 -10.88 -9.22
N LEU A 63 0.72 -11.46 -8.86
CA LEU A 63 0.55 -12.92 -8.74
C LEU A 63 0.55 -13.64 -10.10
N ALA A 64 0.13 -12.96 -11.16
CA ALA A 64 0.10 -13.48 -12.52
C ALA A 64 1.43 -13.34 -13.26
N ASP A 65 2.47 -12.81 -12.61
CA ASP A 65 3.78 -12.51 -13.22
C ASP A 65 3.69 -11.50 -14.39
N GLU A 66 2.64 -10.66 -14.41
CA GLU A 66 2.38 -9.70 -15.49
C GLU A 66 3.27 -8.44 -15.42
N PHE A 67 4.02 -8.26 -14.34
CA PHE A 67 4.88 -7.09 -14.08
C PHE A 67 6.38 -7.43 -13.97
N ALA A 68 6.78 -8.67 -14.32
CA ALA A 68 8.17 -9.13 -14.28
C ALA A 68 8.97 -8.82 -15.55
#